data_AF-A0A2Z2N851-F1
#
_entry.id   AF-A0A2Z2N851-F1
#
_cell.length_a   1.000
_cell.length_b   1.000
_cell.length_c   1.000
_cell.angle_alpha   90.00
_cell.angle_beta   90.00
_cell.angle_gamma   90.00
#
_symmetry.space_group_name_H-M   'P 1'
#
loop_
_entity.id
_entity.type
_entity.pdbx_description
1 polymer ?
#
loop_
_entity_poly.entity_id
_entity_poly.type
_entity_poly.pdbx_seq_one_letter_code
_entity_poly.pdbx_strand_id
1 'polypeptide(L)'
;MYQWLDAGKMRELWYDLIMSISGALILVGIVLTWMIRRKIERVTGESRTSSALLLIGGLLTSLGFSLSVLNGRNMSQTMLTLILVGPAMIGYALYDMGFQGVSVRLLLQSAVLLLSLLGAGHYSTVTVDIAYVGPFLAVLLLMNAQIIVTEGNRRRLLVLASWMMVLFSWTRYLLDETSGVLKALIVAPYSISVIVWVMVLISMYLSVSPDYLPLPRSGQEGL
;
A
#
# COMPACT_ATOMS: atom_id res chain seq x y z
N MET A 1 -23.12 36.06 23.51
CA MET A 1 -21.66 36.31 23.57
C MET A 1 -20.97 35.01 23.15
N TYR A 2 -20.70 34.92 21.84
CA TYR A 2 -19.99 33.90 21.04
C TYR A 2 -19.72 32.51 21.67
N GLN A 3 -20.41 31.42 21.29
CA GLN A 3 -20.35 30.70 20.00
C GLN A 3 -18.94 30.26 19.52
N TRP A 4 -17.93 30.28 20.41
CA TRP A 4 -16.57 29.77 20.15
C TRP A 4 -16.31 28.35 20.70
N LEU A 5 -17.31 27.69 21.29
CA LEU A 5 -17.12 26.36 21.90
C LEU A 5 -17.27 25.17 20.93
N ASP A 6 -17.79 25.39 19.71
CA ASP A 6 -17.99 24.31 18.73
C ASP A 6 -17.11 24.41 17.46
N ALA A 7 -16.35 25.50 17.29
CA ALA A 7 -15.54 25.73 16.10
C ALA A 7 -14.15 25.06 16.13
N GLY A 8 -13.79 24.38 17.23
CA GLY A 8 -12.45 23.84 17.47
C GLY A 8 -12.28 22.33 17.32
N LYS A 9 -13.33 21.55 17.05
CA LYS A 9 -13.22 20.08 17.05
C LYS A 9 -14.32 19.30 16.33
N MET A 10 -14.98 19.89 15.33
CA MET A 10 -15.62 19.07 14.30
C MET A 10 -14.51 18.45 13.45
N ARG A 11 -13.89 17.38 13.97
CA ARG A 11 -13.12 16.41 13.19
C ARG A 11 -13.96 16.13 11.97
N GLU A 12 -13.52 16.57 10.80
CA GLU A 12 -14.36 16.55 9.61
C GLU A 12 -14.79 15.10 9.38
N LEU A 13 -16.06 14.77 9.67
CA LEU A 13 -16.52 13.37 9.71
C LEU A 13 -16.28 12.64 8.39
N TRP A 14 -16.32 13.39 7.28
CA TRP A 14 -15.98 12.90 5.96
C TRP A 14 -14.51 12.44 5.87
N TYR A 15 -13.58 13.16 6.50
CA TYR A 15 -12.15 12.84 6.49
C TYR A 15 -11.91 11.52 7.21
N ASP A 16 -12.45 11.37 8.41
CA ASP A 16 -12.33 10.15 9.20
C ASP A 16 -12.97 8.96 8.47
N LEU A 17 -14.12 9.18 7.81
CA LEU A 17 -14.78 8.17 7.00
C LEU A 17 -13.93 7.74 5.79
N ILE A 18 -13.40 8.69 5.02
CA ILE A 18 -12.56 8.42 3.85
C ILE A 18 -11.29 7.68 4.25
N MET A 19 -10.63 8.10 5.33
CA MET A 19 -9.42 7.45 5.85
C MET A 19 -9.71 6.02 6.32
N SER A 20 -10.83 5.81 7.01
CA SER A 20 -11.28 4.48 7.46
C SER A 20 -11.57 3.55 6.29
N ILE A 21 -12.35 4.01 5.30
CA ILE A 21 -12.65 3.23 4.08
C ILE A 21 -11.37 2.90 3.32
N SER A 22 -10.47 3.88 3.16
CA SER A 22 -9.19 3.67 2.47
C SER A 22 -8.33 2.63 3.22
N GLY A 23 -8.31 2.65 4.56
CA GLY A 23 -7.63 1.65 5.37
C GLY A 23 -8.22 0.24 5.17
N ALA A 24 -9.55 0.11 5.16
CA ALA A 24 -10.22 -1.16 4.87
C ALA A 24 -9.91 -1.65 3.45
N LEU A 25 -9.89 -0.75 2.47
CA LEU A 25 -9.51 -1.08 1.09
C LEU A 25 -8.06 -1.52 0.96
N ILE A 26 -7.14 -0.95 1.75
CA ILE A 26 -5.74 -1.42 1.78
C ILE A 26 -5.65 -2.86 2.27
N LEU A 27 -6.40 -3.22 3.33
CA LEU A 27 -6.47 -4.61 3.80
C LEU A 27 -7.01 -5.55 2.71
N VAL A 28 -8.06 -5.14 2.01
CA VAL A 28 -8.60 -5.87 0.85
C VAL A 28 -7.51 -6.02 -0.23
N GLY A 29 -6.77 -4.96 -0.53
CA GLY A 29 -5.69 -4.98 -1.52
C GLY A 29 -4.54 -5.92 -1.15
N ILE A 30 -4.16 -5.97 0.13
CA ILE A 30 -3.16 -6.93 0.65
C ILE A 30 -3.64 -8.36 0.41
N VAL A 31 -4.89 -8.67 0.80
CA VAL A 31 -5.47 -10.01 0.63
C VAL A 31 -5.59 -10.39 -0.84
N LEU A 32 -6.08 -9.47 -1.69
CA LEU A 32 -6.19 -9.71 -3.14
C LEU A 32 -4.83 -9.94 -3.79
N THR A 33 -3.82 -9.17 -3.42
CA THR A 33 -2.43 -9.36 -3.90
C THR A 33 -1.94 -10.77 -3.58
N TRP A 34 -2.14 -11.21 -2.34
CA TRP A 34 -1.82 -12.59 -1.95
C TRP A 34 -2.64 -13.63 -2.73
N MET A 35 -3.95 -13.44 -2.87
CA MET A 35 -4.81 -14.38 -3.59
C MET A 35 -4.44 -14.53 -5.06
N ILE A 36 -4.13 -13.42 -5.75
CA ILE A 36 -3.66 -13.42 -7.13
C ILE A 36 -2.35 -14.19 -7.22
N ARG A 37 -1.37 -13.88 -6.34
CA ARG A 37 -0.08 -14.56 -6.38
C ARG A 37 -0.22 -16.06 -6.09
N ARG A 38 -1.03 -16.42 -5.11
CA ARG A 38 -1.32 -17.81 -4.77
C ARG A 38 -1.96 -18.58 -5.93
N LYS A 39 -2.81 -17.92 -6.73
CA LYS A 39 -3.37 -18.52 -7.96
C LYS A 39 -2.27 -18.77 -8.99
N ILE A 40 -1.38 -17.80 -9.21
CA ILE A 40 -0.25 -17.92 -10.15
C ILE A 40 0.68 -19.06 -9.73
N GLU A 41 1.12 -19.10 -8.47
CA GLU A 41 2.02 -20.14 -7.93
C GLU A 41 1.44 -21.55 -8.06
N ARG A 42 0.13 -21.72 -7.88
CA ARG A 42 -0.53 -23.02 -8.07
C ARG A 42 -0.42 -23.54 -9.50
N VAL A 43 -0.29 -22.64 -10.48
CA VAL A 43 -0.23 -22.99 -11.90
C VAL A 43 1.21 -23.09 -12.41
N THR A 44 2.10 -22.22 -11.93
CA THR A 44 3.52 -22.23 -12.32
C THR A 44 4.35 -23.27 -11.57
N GLY A 45 3.85 -23.81 -10.46
CA GLY A 45 4.60 -24.75 -9.61
C GLY A 45 5.67 -24.08 -8.75
N GLU A 46 5.67 -22.75 -8.66
CA GLU A 46 6.59 -21.98 -7.82
C GLU A 46 6.34 -22.20 -6.32
N SER A 47 7.37 -21.90 -5.51
CA SER A 47 7.33 -22.04 -4.05
C SER A 47 6.23 -21.19 -3.40
N ARG A 48 5.40 -21.82 -2.57
CA ARG A 48 4.25 -21.20 -1.87
C ARG A 48 4.64 -20.24 -0.74
N THR A 49 5.90 -20.31 -0.29
CA THR A 49 6.36 -19.58 0.89
C THR A 49 6.41 -18.08 0.62
N SER A 50 6.73 -17.69 -0.61
CA SER A 50 6.95 -16.30 -1.00
C SER A 50 5.63 -15.51 -1.02
N SER A 51 4.52 -16.07 -1.52
CA SER A 51 3.21 -15.39 -1.43
C SER A 51 2.74 -15.17 0.01
N ALA A 52 2.96 -16.15 0.90
CA ALA A 52 2.60 -16.01 2.30
C ALA A 52 3.35 -14.85 2.98
N LEU A 53 4.61 -14.61 2.60
CA LEU A 53 5.40 -13.49 3.12
C LEU A 53 4.85 -12.12 2.67
N LEU A 54 4.27 -12.00 1.47
CA LEU A 54 3.57 -10.78 1.05
C LEU A 54 2.36 -10.48 1.94
N LEU A 55 1.56 -11.50 2.25
CA LEU A 55 0.40 -11.38 3.12
C LEU A 55 0.81 -11.00 4.54
N ILE A 56 1.73 -11.78 5.12
CA ILE A 56 2.20 -11.56 6.50
C ILE A 56 2.83 -10.18 6.63
N GLY A 57 3.70 -9.78 5.69
CA GLY A 57 4.32 -8.46 5.70
C GLY A 57 3.28 -7.33 5.66
N GLY A 58 2.29 -7.42 4.77
CA GLY A 58 1.21 -6.43 4.70
C GLY A 58 0.36 -6.37 5.98
N LEU A 59 0.00 -7.53 6.55
CA LEU A 59 -0.76 -7.61 7.80
C LEU A 59 0.03 -7.07 9.00
N LEU A 60 1.31 -7.38 9.12
CA LEU A 60 2.17 -6.86 10.19
C LEU A 60 2.27 -5.34 10.12
N THR A 61 2.47 -4.77 8.93
CA THR A 61 2.50 -3.31 8.75
C THR A 61 1.17 -2.69 9.13
N SER A 62 0.06 -3.27 8.67
CA SER A 62 -1.27 -2.74 8.99
C SER A 62 -1.59 -2.84 10.48
N LEU A 63 -1.20 -3.93 11.15
CA LEU A 63 -1.39 -4.09 12.60
C LEU A 63 -0.55 -3.09 13.39
N GLY A 64 0.74 -2.96 13.06
CA GLY A 64 1.64 -2.02 13.70
C GLY A 64 1.15 -0.57 13.57
N PHE A 65 0.65 -0.20 12.38
CA PHE A 65 0.09 1.11 12.11
C PHE A 65 -1.25 1.34 12.83
N SER A 66 -2.18 0.39 12.79
CA SER A 66 -3.45 0.52 13.53
C SER A 66 -3.21 0.69 15.03
N LEU A 67 -2.27 -0.07 15.60
CA LEU A 67 -1.88 0.07 17.00
C LEU A 67 -1.23 1.43 17.29
N SER A 68 -0.41 1.97 16.38
CA SER A 68 0.19 3.29 16.58
C SER A 68 -0.85 4.41 16.55
N VAL A 69 -1.83 4.34 15.64
CA VAL A 69 -2.95 5.30 15.57
C VAL A 69 -3.78 5.25 16.86
N LEU A 70 -4.07 4.07 17.39
CA LEU A 70 -4.84 3.90 18.64
C LEU A 70 -4.09 4.42 19.87
N ASN A 71 -2.76 4.29 19.92
CA ASN A 71 -1.94 4.74 21.05
C ASN A 71 -1.45 6.20 20.92
N GLY A 72 -1.74 6.86 19.80
CA GLY A 72 -1.41 8.26 19.56
C GLY A 72 0.09 8.54 19.66
N ARG A 73 0.49 9.41 20.59
CA ARG A 73 1.90 9.81 20.78
C ARG A 73 2.75 8.79 21.54
N ASN A 74 2.14 7.83 22.24
CA ASN A 74 2.85 6.82 23.03
C ASN A 74 3.16 5.58 22.19
N MET A 75 3.95 5.79 21.13
CA MET A 75 4.27 4.73 20.19
C MET A 75 5.34 3.81 20.77
N SER A 76 5.01 2.51 20.91
CA SER A 76 5.96 1.53 21.46
C SER A 76 6.96 1.07 20.39
N GLN A 77 8.12 0.61 20.84
CA GLN A 77 9.13 0.01 19.96
C GLN A 77 8.55 -1.17 19.17
N THR A 78 7.67 -1.97 19.78
CA THR A 78 6.99 -3.08 19.11
C THR A 78 6.16 -2.63 17.91
N MET A 79 5.46 -1.49 18.00
CA MET A 79 4.67 -0.96 16.89
C MET A 79 5.56 -0.55 15.72
N LEU A 80 6.66 0.15 16.01
CA LEU A 80 7.66 0.55 14.99
C LEU A 80 8.28 -0.67 14.33
N THR A 81 8.64 -1.69 15.11
CA THR A 81 9.19 -2.94 14.59
C THR A 81 8.21 -3.61 13.63
N LEU A 82 6.93 -3.75 14.01
CA LEU A 82 5.90 -4.31 13.13
C LEU A 82 5.75 -3.52 11.82
N ILE A 83 5.74 -2.19 11.92
CA ILE A 83 5.63 -1.29 10.77
C ILE A 83 6.80 -1.45 9.79
N LEU A 84 8.02 -1.62 10.29
CA LEU A 84 9.24 -1.68 9.48
C LEU A 84 9.59 -3.10 8.98
N VAL A 85 9.27 -4.13 9.76
CA VAL A 85 9.47 -5.52 9.36
C VAL A 85 8.57 -5.89 8.19
N GLY A 86 7.35 -5.37 8.14
CA GLY A 86 6.42 -5.72 7.07
C GLY A 86 6.89 -5.37 5.65
N PRO A 87 7.33 -4.13 5.34
CA PRO A 87 7.93 -3.80 4.05
C PRO A 87 9.19 -4.62 3.74
N ALA A 88 10.02 -4.91 4.75
CA ALA A 88 11.21 -5.74 4.58
C ALA A 88 10.84 -7.17 4.17
N MET A 89 9.82 -7.77 4.79
CA MET A 89 9.30 -9.08 4.41
C MET A 89 8.71 -9.09 3.00
N ILE A 90 7.95 -8.05 2.63
CA ILE A 90 7.42 -7.89 1.27
C ILE A 90 8.57 -7.79 0.27
N GLY A 91 9.57 -6.94 0.53
CA GLY A 91 10.74 -6.79 -0.33
C GLY A 91 11.52 -8.09 -0.50
N TYR A 92 11.73 -8.84 0.59
CA TYR A 92 12.36 -10.17 0.53
C TYR A 92 11.53 -11.15 -0.30
N ALA A 93 10.21 -11.19 -0.10
CA ALA A 93 9.32 -12.04 -0.88
C ALA A 93 9.39 -11.73 -2.39
N LEU A 94 9.47 -10.45 -2.76
CA LEU A 94 9.64 -10.06 -4.15
C LEU A 94 11.00 -10.48 -4.71
N TYR A 95 12.07 -10.30 -3.95
CA TYR A 95 13.40 -10.77 -4.35
C TYR A 95 13.42 -12.29 -4.60
N ASP A 96 12.86 -13.07 -3.67
CA ASP A 96 12.78 -14.54 -3.74
C ASP A 96 11.91 -15.02 -4.92
N MET A 97 10.86 -14.29 -5.27
CA MET A 97 10.03 -14.55 -6.47
C MET A 97 10.74 -14.29 -7.80
N GLY A 98 12.04 -13.97 -7.80
CA GLY A 98 12.80 -13.75 -9.02
C GLY A 98 12.48 -12.41 -9.70
N PHE A 99 11.94 -11.43 -8.96
CA PHE A 99 11.92 -10.03 -9.40
C PHE A 99 13.36 -9.47 -9.33
N GLN A 100 14.25 -9.99 -10.18
CA GLN A 100 15.71 -9.74 -10.17
C GLN A 100 16.10 -8.33 -10.60
N GLY A 101 15.15 -7.54 -11.09
CA GLY A 101 15.31 -6.12 -11.33
C GLY A 101 14.40 -5.34 -10.41
N VAL A 102 14.94 -4.73 -9.35
CA VAL A 102 14.25 -3.60 -8.72
C VAL A 102 14.05 -2.58 -9.82
N SER A 103 12.80 -2.35 -10.24
CA SER A 103 12.57 -1.39 -11.30
C SER A 103 13.14 -0.04 -10.82
N VAL A 104 13.91 0.66 -11.67
CA VAL A 104 14.46 1.98 -11.33
C VAL A 104 13.38 2.91 -10.78
N ARG A 105 12.14 2.72 -11.24
CA ARG A 105 10.94 3.36 -10.71
C ARG A 105 10.68 3.06 -9.24
N LEU A 106 10.68 1.79 -8.82
CA LEU A 106 10.48 1.42 -7.40
C LEU A 106 11.60 2.00 -6.52
N LEU A 107 12.85 2.01 -7.00
CA LEU A 107 13.96 2.68 -6.29
C LEU A 107 13.69 4.18 -6.15
N LEU A 108 13.34 4.86 -7.26
CA LEU A 108 13.03 6.29 -7.26
C LEU A 108 11.83 6.60 -6.35
N GLN A 109 10.75 5.82 -6.42
CA GLN A 109 9.58 6.00 -5.58
C GLN A 109 9.92 5.81 -4.10
N SER A 110 10.72 4.80 -3.77
CA SER A 110 11.16 4.54 -2.39
C SER A 110 12.08 5.65 -1.90
N ALA A 111 13.02 6.12 -2.72
CA ALA A 111 13.91 7.22 -2.39
C ALA A 111 13.14 8.53 -2.17
N VAL A 112 12.22 8.88 -3.07
CA VAL A 112 11.38 10.08 -2.96
C VAL A 112 10.43 9.98 -1.76
N LEU A 113 9.89 8.80 -1.46
CA LEU A 113 9.11 8.54 -0.25
C LEU A 113 9.96 8.79 1.01
N LEU A 114 11.17 8.24 1.08
CA LEU A 114 12.06 8.42 2.22
C LEU A 114 12.51 9.89 2.36
N LEU A 115 12.73 10.60 1.26
CA LEU A 115 13.02 12.03 1.28
C LEU A 115 11.87 12.87 1.86
N SER A 116 10.62 12.37 1.84
CA SER A 116 9.51 13.05 2.53
C SER A 116 9.76 13.18 4.04
N LEU A 117 10.63 12.35 4.65
CA LEU A 117 11.02 12.47 6.06
C LEU A 117 11.78 13.75 6.38
N LEU A 118 12.32 14.46 5.38
CA LEU A 118 12.93 15.78 5.62
C LEU A 118 11.91 16.79 6.15
N GLY A 119 10.61 16.59 5.88
CA GLY A 119 9.54 17.40 6.46
C GLY A 119 9.24 17.08 7.93
N ALA A 120 9.75 15.96 8.46
CA ALA A 120 9.37 15.44 9.76
C ALA A 120 9.66 16.40 10.90
N GLY A 121 10.87 16.96 10.94
CA GLY A 121 11.32 17.85 12.03
C GLY A 121 10.62 19.21 12.09
N HIS A 122 9.88 19.60 11.06
CA HIS A 122 9.19 20.89 11.01
C HIS A 122 7.72 20.77 11.44
N TYR A 123 7.07 19.65 11.13
CA TYR A 123 5.62 19.48 11.29
C TYR A 123 5.21 18.33 12.24
N SER A 124 6.14 17.45 12.65
CA SER A 124 5.83 16.21 13.38
C SER A 124 7.04 15.72 14.20
N THR A 125 6.91 14.56 14.86
CA THR A 125 8.08 13.86 15.42
C THR A 125 8.56 12.81 14.44
N VAL A 126 9.88 12.61 14.36
CA VAL A 126 10.51 11.61 13.47
C VAL A 126 9.87 10.22 13.64
N THR A 127 9.52 9.85 14.88
CA THR A 127 8.86 8.59 15.20
C THR A 127 7.50 8.43 14.53
N VAL A 128 6.68 9.48 14.56
CA VAL A 128 5.35 9.47 13.92
C VAL A 128 5.49 9.37 12.41
N ASP A 129 6.49 10.00 11.81
CA ASP A 129 6.66 9.97 10.36
C ASP A 129 7.21 8.65 9.85
N ILE A 130 8.10 8.00 10.60
CA ILE A 130 8.50 6.62 10.35
C ILE A 130 7.27 5.70 10.38
N ALA A 131 6.32 5.96 11.28
CA ALA A 131 5.06 5.20 11.36
C ALA A 131 4.21 5.30 10.09
N TYR A 132 4.25 6.42 9.37
CA TYR A 132 3.53 6.61 8.10
C TYR A 132 4.31 6.10 6.89
N VAL A 133 5.65 6.23 6.90
CA VAL A 133 6.49 5.80 5.78
C VAL A 133 6.46 4.28 5.61
N GLY A 134 6.46 3.50 6.70
CA GLY A 134 6.41 2.04 6.62
C GLY A 134 5.18 1.52 5.84
N PRO A 135 3.94 1.90 6.20
CA PRO A 135 2.73 1.54 5.46
C PRO A 135 2.76 1.99 4.01
N PHE A 136 3.21 3.22 3.71
CA PHE A 136 3.32 3.67 2.32
C PHE A 136 4.33 2.84 1.54
N LEU A 137 5.46 2.47 2.15
CA LEU A 137 6.46 1.62 1.52
C LEU A 137 5.90 0.21 1.26
N ALA A 138 5.20 -0.39 2.23
CA ALA A 138 4.53 -1.69 2.06
C ALA A 138 3.55 -1.65 0.88
N VAL A 139 2.66 -0.65 0.83
CA VAL A 139 1.68 -0.51 -0.25
C VAL A 139 2.37 -0.27 -1.59
N LEU A 140 3.42 0.57 -1.65
CA LEU A 140 4.18 0.80 -2.87
C LEU A 140 4.87 -0.46 -3.39
N LEU A 141 5.42 -1.30 -2.51
CA LEU A 141 6.01 -2.58 -2.87
C LEU A 141 4.95 -3.52 -3.44
N LEU A 142 3.77 -3.62 -2.80
CA LEU A 142 2.66 -4.45 -3.28
C LEU A 142 2.11 -3.95 -4.63
N MET A 143 1.96 -2.63 -4.83
CA MET A 143 1.58 -2.05 -6.12
C MET A 143 2.61 -2.38 -7.20
N ASN A 144 3.91 -2.21 -6.92
CA ASN A 144 4.98 -2.49 -7.88
C ASN A 144 5.09 -3.97 -8.22
N ALA A 145 4.83 -4.87 -7.27
CA ALA A 145 4.75 -6.31 -7.54
C ALA A 145 3.76 -6.63 -8.65
N GLN A 146 2.60 -5.95 -8.65
CA GLN A 146 1.57 -6.14 -9.67
C GLN A 146 1.91 -5.43 -10.99
N ILE A 147 2.58 -4.27 -10.95
CA ILE A 147 3.02 -3.55 -12.15
C ILE A 147 3.94 -4.42 -13.02
N ILE A 148 4.77 -5.27 -12.42
CA ILE A 148 5.71 -6.10 -13.17
C ILE A 148 4.99 -7.21 -13.94
N VAL A 149 3.90 -7.76 -13.39
CA VAL A 149 3.14 -8.87 -13.99
C VAL A 149 1.92 -8.42 -14.80
N THR A 150 1.73 -7.10 -14.97
CA THR A 150 0.56 -6.53 -15.64
C THR A 150 0.98 -5.70 -16.84
N GLU A 151 0.22 -5.79 -17.94
CA GLU A 151 0.46 -5.03 -19.15
C GLU A 151 -0.69 -4.06 -19.49
N GLY A 152 -0.47 -3.24 -20.53
CA GLY A 152 -1.48 -2.36 -21.10
C GLY A 152 -2.02 -1.29 -20.14
N ASN A 153 -3.33 -1.07 -20.19
CA ASN A 153 -3.99 0.01 -19.44
C ASN A 153 -3.93 -0.21 -17.92
N ARG A 154 -4.07 -1.46 -17.46
CA ARG A 154 -4.00 -1.80 -16.03
C ARG A 154 -2.64 -1.43 -15.43
N ARG A 155 -1.56 -1.66 -16.17
CA ARG A 155 -0.20 -1.24 -15.78
C ARG A 155 -0.10 0.28 -15.62
N ARG A 156 -0.62 1.04 -16.58
CA ARG A 156 -0.61 2.51 -16.54
C ARG A 156 -1.37 3.06 -15.32
N LEU A 157 -2.52 2.46 -15.00
CA LEU A 157 -3.32 2.82 -13.83
C LEU A 157 -2.57 2.55 -12.52
N LEU A 158 -1.94 1.38 -12.37
CA LEU A 158 -1.13 1.07 -11.19
C LEU A 158 0.06 2.01 -11.04
N VAL A 159 0.71 2.35 -12.15
CA VAL A 159 1.81 3.32 -12.16
C VAL A 159 1.34 4.68 -11.69
N LEU A 160 0.22 5.17 -12.22
CA LEU A 160 -0.35 6.44 -11.80
C LEU A 160 -0.72 6.41 -10.30
N ALA A 161 -1.40 5.36 -9.85
CA ALA A 161 -1.75 5.17 -8.44
C ALA A 161 -0.51 5.19 -7.54
N SER A 162 0.57 4.49 -7.91
CA SER A 162 1.81 4.48 -7.12
C SER A 162 2.43 5.88 -7.00
N TRP A 163 2.42 6.69 -8.05
CA TRP A 163 2.91 8.07 -7.98
C TRP A 163 1.99 8.99 -7.17
N MET A 164 0.68 8.80 -7.21
CA MET A 164 -0.27 9.53 -6.37
C MET A 164 -0.05 9.25 -4.88
N MET A 165 0.33 8.02 -4.52
CA MET A 165 0.72 7.66 -3.15
C MET A 165 2.00 8.39 -2.72
N VAL A 166 3.00 8.43 -3.60
CA VAL A 166 4.24 9.20 -3.35
C VAL A 166 3.93 10.69 -3.18
N LEU A 167 3.10 11.27 -4.05
CA LEU A 167 2.69 12.67 -3.91
C LEU A 167 2.01 12.94 -2.57
N PHE A 168 1.09 12.06 -2.15
CA PHE A 168 0.41 12.18 -0.86
C PHE A 168 1.37 12.18 0.32
N SER A 169 2.43 11.36 0.27
CA SER A 169 3.42 11.29 1.36
C SER A 169 4.12 12.63 1.64
N TRP A 170 4.21 13.51 0.64
CA TRP A 170 4.74 14.86 0.76
C TRP A 170 3.69 15.86 1.22
N THR A 171 2.47 15.77 0.67
CA THR A 171 1.42 16.75 0.97
C THR A 171 0.75 16.53 2.32
N ARG A 172 0.91 15.34 2.93
CA ARG A 172 0.27 15.00 4.22
C ARG A 172 0.62 15.94 5.37
N TYR A 173 1.79 16.58 5.35
CA TYR A 173 2.22 17.50 6.42
C TYR A 173 1.32 18.73 6.52
N LEU A 174 0.64 19.08 5.44
CA LEU A 174 -0.28 20.22 5.39
C LEU A 174 -1.70 19.87 5.89
N LEU A 175 -1.98 18.60 6.23
CA LEU A 175 -3.34 18.16 6.60
C LEU A 175 -3.85 18.75 7.93
N ASP A 176 -2.93 19.05 8.84
CA ASP A 176 -3.27 19.63 10.15
C ASP A 176 -3.53 21.14 10.05
N GLU A 177 -2.94 21.79 9.05
CA GLU A 177 -3.05 23.24 8.81
C GLU A 177 -4.16 23.61 7.80
N THR A 178 -4.77 22.61 7.15
CA THR A 178 -5.77 22.81 6.10
C THR A 178 -7.14 22.24 6.49
N SER A 179 -8.19 22.87 5.97
CA SER A 179 -9.59 22.47 6.19
C SER A 179 -10.42 22.57 4.91
N GLY A 180 -11.58 21.93 4.90
CA GLY A 180 -12.55 21.98 3.80
C GLY A 180 -11.99 21.45 2.47
N VAL A 181 -12.22 22.21 1.38
CA VAL A 181 -11.87 21.78 0.01
C VAL A 181 -10.37 21.52 -0.17
N LEU A 182 -9.51 22.32 0.46
CA LEU A 182 -8.07 22.13 0.33
C LEU A 182 -7.61 20.83 0.98
N LYS A 183 -8.16 20.48 2.14
CA LYS A 183 -7.93 19.19 2.80
C LYS A 183 -8.40 18.03 1.92
N ALA A 184 -9.57 18.16 1.30
CA ALA A 184 -10.08 17.16 0.36
C ALA A 184 -9.15 16.96 -0.85
N LEU A 185 -8.58 18.04 -1.40
CA LEU A 185 -7.61 17.97 -2.49
C LEU A 185 -6.31 17.28 -2.08
N ILE A 186 -5.86 17.45 -0.84
CA ILE A 186 -4.67 16.77 -0.31
C ILE A 186 -4.94 15.27 -0.10
N VAL A 187 -6.14 14.91 0.36
CA VAL A 187 -6.52 13.51 0.63
C VAL A 187 -6.86 12.74 -0.66
N ALA A 188 -7.38 13.42 -1.68
CA ALA A 188 -7.82 12.78 -2.92
C ALA A 188 -6.75 11.91 -3.59
N PRO A 189 -5.47 12.33 -3.73
CA PRO A 189 -4.40 11.48 -4.25
C PRO A 189 -4.27 10.13 -3.55
N TYR A 190 -4.40 10.11 -2.22
CA TYR A 190 -4.33 8.89 -1.42
C TYR A 190 -5.51 7.96 -1.71
N SER A 191 -6.74 8.47 -1.56
CA SER A 191 -7.93 7.63 -1.70
C SER A 191 -8.13 7.15 -3.13
N ILE A 192 -7.88 8.01 -4.13
CA ILE A 192 -7.95 7.60 -5.54
C ILE A 192 -6.88 6.55 -5.84
N SER A 193 -5.65 6.70 -5.32
CA SER A 193 -4.60 5.69 -5.48
C SER A 193 -5.03 4.32 -4.96
N VAL A 194 -5.56 4.26 -3.74
CA VAL A 194 -6.04 3.02 -3.11
C VAL A 194 -7.19 2.41 -3.92
N ILE A 195 -8.18 3.21 -4.31
CA ILE A 195 -9.34 2.76 -5.09
C ILE A 195 -8.89 2.19 -6.44
N VAL A 196 -8.02 2.90 -7.17
CA VAL A 196 -7.49 2.44 -8.47
C VAL A 196 -6.70 1.14 -8.30
N TRP A 197 -5.86 1.03 -7.28
CA TRP A 197 -5.10 -0.18 -7.00
C TRP A 197 -6.02 -1.38 -6.75
N VAL A 198 -7.00 -1.24 -5.86
CA VAL A 198 -7.96 -2.31 -5.56
C VAL A 198 -8.81 -2.67 -6.78
N MET A 199 -9.26 -1.71 -7.57
CA MET A 199 -10.01 -1.99 -8.81
C MET A 199 -9.18 -2.80 -9.82
N VAL A 200 -7.90 -2.46 -9.99
CA VAL A 200 -7.01 -3.23 -10.85
C VAL A 200 -6.79 -4.64 -10.29
N LEU A 201 -6.59 -4.79 -8.97
CA LEU A 201 -6.46 -6.10 -8.33
C LEU A 201 -7.71 -6.96 -8.52
N ILE A 202 -8.91 -6.41 -8.34
CA ILE A 202 -10.16 -7.14 -8.60
C ILE A 202 -10.21 -7.59 -10.06
N SER A 203 -9.92 -6.69 -11.00
CA SER A 203 -9.89 -6.99 -12.43
C SER A 203 -8.89 -8.11 -12.76
N MET A 204 -7.70 -8.08 -12.16
CA MET A 204 -6.69 -9.12 -12.30
C MET A 204 -7.15 -10.44 -11.68
N TYR A 205 -7.70 -10.43 -10.47
CA TYR A 205 -8.17 -11.63 -9.78
C TYR A 205 -9.26 -12.37 -10.56
N LEU A 206 -10.16 -11.62 -11.21
CA LEU A 206 -11.20 -12.16 -12.10
C LEU A 206 -10.61 -12.67 -13.41
N SER A 207 -9.59 -12.00 -13.97
CA SER A 207 -8.95 -12.41 -15.23
C SER A 207 -8.07 -13.65 -15.06
N VAL A 208 -7.42 -13.81 -13.90
CA VAL A 208 -6.60 -14.97 -13.53
C VAL A 208 -7.49 -16.13 -13.06
N SER A 209 -8.73 -16.26 -13.58
CA SER A 209 -9.59 -17.40 -13.23
C SER A 209 -8.96 -18.70 -13.76
N PRO A 210 -8.95 -19.79 -12.98
CA PRO A 210 -8.41 -21.10 -13.39
C PRO A 210 -8.94 -21.62 -14.73
N ASP A 211 -10.13 -21.17 -15.13
CA ASP A 211 -10.79 -21.58 -16.38
C ASP A 211 -10.14 -21.01 -17.65
N TYR A 212 -9.26 -20.00 -17.51
CA TYR A 212 -8.66 -19.26 -18.65
C TYR A 212 -7.14 -19.41 -18.77
N LEU A 213 -6.50 -20.18 -17.89
CA LEU A 213 -5.08 -20.48 -18.05
C LEU A 213 -4.96 -21.65 -19.02
N PRO A 214 -4.19 -21.53 -20.13
CA PRO A 214 -3.95 -22.67 -20.99
C PRO A 214 -3.35 -23.78 -20.14
N LEU A 215 -4.09 -24.88 -19.99
CA LEU A 215 -3.58 -26.11 -19.41
C LEU A 215 -2.20 -26.37 -20.04
N PRO A 216 -1.15 -26.66 -19.24
CA PRO A 216 0.15 -26.99 -19.81
C PRO A 216 -0.03 -28.18 -20.75
N ARG A 217 0.23 -27.95 -22.04
CA ARG A 217 0.25 -28.95 -23.12
C ARG A 217 1.39 -29.97 -22.96
N SER A 218 1.88 -30.24 -21.76
CA SER A 218 3.05 -31.08 -21.51
C SER A 218 2.70 -32.50 -21.04
N GLY A 219 1.53 -33.03 -21.42
CA GLY A 219 1.09 -34.38 -21.04
C GLY A 219 0.47 -35.21 -22.16
N GLN A 220 0.58 -34.79 -23.43
CA GLN A 220 -0.08 -35.47 -24.56
C GLN A 220 0.84 -35.70 -25.77
N GLU A 221 2.15 -35.77 -25.56
CA GLU A 221 3.10 -36.32 -26.54
C GLU A 221 3.88 -37.45 -25.88
N GLY A 222 3.37 -38.67 -26.06
CA GLY A 222 3.90 -39.90 -25.48
C GLY A 222 3.03 -41.10 -25.81
N LEU A 223 2.70 -41.26 -27.10
CA LEU A 223 2.33 -42.53 -27.74
C LEU A 223 3.52 -43.00 -28.57
#